data_AF-A0A421K911-F1
#
_entry.id   AF-A0A421K911-F1
#
_cell.length_a   1.000
_cell.length_b   1.000
_cell.length_c   1.000
_cell.angle_alpha   90.00
_cell.angle_beta   90.00
_cell.angle_gamma   90.00
#
_symmetry.space_group_name_H-M   'P 1'
#
loop_
_entity.id
_entity.type
_entity.pdbx_description
1 polymer ?
#
loop_
_entity_poly.entity_id
_entity_poly.type
_entity_poly.pdbx_seq_one_letter_code
_entity_poly.pdbx_strand_id
1 'polypeptide(L)'
;MYQFLIIAYLFTSPGHLEAAAGGRRAADYIDDMDILIIDSGSTTEYLAENLPQNRSLTVMGFSLNIIGRTAKMERVESVITGGLFHQNTLMFESREGLALIQRYRATKAFISAAGVSLDLGVTCRNAYERETKMAAIESSARRILLADSSKFGVIRSEYFADIEQFDMIITDAGLDEAVYAKLEEHCIEVVLV
;
A
#
# COMPACT_ATOMS: atom_id res chain seq x y z
N MET A 1 -5.30 29.23 12.63
CA MET A 1 -5.02 28.17 13.63
C MET A 1 -6.23 27.28 13.94
N TYR A 2 -7.48 27.73 13.72
CA TYR A 2 -8.68 26.91 13.98
C TYR A 2 -9.19 26.07 12.79
N GLN A 3 -8.61 26.21 11.60
CA GLN A 3 -9.12 25.56 10.39
C GLN A 3 -8.48 24.18 10.10
N PHE A 4 -7.37 23.85 10.77
CA PHE A 4 -6.74 22.52 10.67
C PHE A 4 -7.34 21.49 11.65
N LEU A 5 -7.95 21.92 12.75
CA LEU A 5 -8.53 21.00 13.72
C LEU A 5 -9.87 20.38 13.25
N ILE A 6 -10.59 21.04 12.36
CA ILE A 6 -11.90 20.56 11.86
C ILE A 6 -11.74 19.41 10.86
N ILE A 7 -10.60 19.34 10.16
CA ILE A 7 -10.33 18.23 9.22
C ILE A 7 -10.09 16.92 9.99
N ALA A 8 -9.45 16.95 11.17
CA ALA A 8 -9.22 15.73 11.95
C ALA A 8 -10.52 15.09 12.50
N TYR A 9 -11.59 15.87 12.70
CA TYR A 9 -12.84 15.38 13.32
C TYR A 9 -13.90 14.89 12.31
N LEU A 10 -13.77 15.22 11.02
CA LEU A 10 -14.74 14.84 9.98
C LEU A 10 -14.38 13.53 9.24
N PHE A 11 -13.25 12.90 9.58
CA PHE A 11 -12.75 11.68 8.90
C PHE A 11 -12.57 10.46 9.81
N THR A 12 -13.07 10.44 11.04
CA THR A 12 -13.10 9.19 11.83
C THR A 12 -14.26 8.30 11.40
N SER A 13 -14.27 7.87 10.14
CA SER A 13 -15.06 6.70 9.74
C SER A 13 -14.32 5.43 10.18
N PRO A 14 -15.01 4.31 10.45
CA PRO A 14 -14.37 3.06 10.90
C PRO A 14 -13.17 2.65 10.04
N GLY A 15 -13.29 2.79 8.71
CA GLY A 15 -12.21 2.45 7.78
C GLY A 15 -10.92 3.29 7.92
N HIS A 16 -10.96 4.49 8.51
CA HIS A 16 -9.73 5.26 8.78
C HIS A 16 -8.98 4.72 10.01
N LEU A 17 -9.70 4.19 11.00
CA LEU A 17 -9.08 3.59 12.19
C LEU A 17 -8.40 2.27 11.82
N GLU A 18 -9.07 1.44 11.01
CA GLU A 18 -8.55 0.20 10.45
C GLU A 18 -7.32 0.48 9.55
N ALA A 19 -7.42 1.46 8.65
CA ALA A 19 -6.28 1.88 7.83
C ALA A 19 -5.09 2.38 8.67
N ALA A 20 -5.35 3.11 9.76
CA ALA A 20 -4.29 3.57 10.64
C ALA A 20 -3.62 2.43 11.41
N ALA A 21 -4.40 1.44 11.87
CA ALA A 21 -3.86 0.24 12.52
C ALA A 21 -3.04 -0.60 11.55
N GLY A 22 -3.57 -0.84 10.34
CA GLY A 22 -2.89 -1.51 9.24
C GLY A 22 -1.55 -0.87 8.90
N GLY A 23 -1.53 0.45 8.70
CA GLY A 23 -0.31 1.20 8.39
C GLY A 23 0.74 1.14 9.50
N ARG A 24 0.31 1.25 10.77
CA ARG A 24 1.22 1.09 11.92
C ARG A 24 1.81 -0.32 11.99
N ARG A 25 0.98 -1.35 11.86
CA ARG A 25 1.44 -2.73 11.91
C ARG A 25 2.41 -3.04 10.77
N ALA A 26 2.14 -2.53 9.58
CA ALA A 26 3.01 -2.71 8.42
C ALA A 26 4.43 -2.19 8.66
N ALA A 27 4.62 -1.16 9.49
CA ALA A 27 5.94 -0.63 9.82
C ALA A 27 6.82 -1.60 10.61
N ASP A 28 6.22 -2.55 11.35
CA ASP A 28 6.97 -3.58 12.10
C ASP A 28 7.70 -4.57 11.19
N TYR A 29 7.34 -4.62 9.90
CA TYR A 29 7.93 -5.50 8.89
C TYR A 29 8.98 -4.80 8.02
N ILE A 30 9.44 -3.62 8.45
CA ILE A 30 10.50 -2.87 7.81
C ILE A 30 11.80 -3.09 8.56
N ASP A 31 12.79 -3.59 7.83
CA ASP A 31 14.14 -3.85 8.30
C ASP A 31 15.09 -2.70 7.92
N ASP A 32 16.27 -2.69 8.54
CA ASP A 32 17.31 -1.76 8.13
C ASP A 32 17.80 -2.07 6.70
N MET A 33 18.12 -1.04 5.92
CA MET A 33 18.55 -1.13 4.52
C MET A 33 17.49 -1.65 3.54
N ASP A 34 16.22 -1.69 3.95
CA ASP A 34 15.15 -2.04 3.03
C ASP A 34 15.02 -1.04 1.87
N ILE A 35 14.75 -1.59 0.69
CA ILE A 35 14.37 -0.86 -0.51
C ILE A 35 12.88 -1.10 -0.70
N LEU A 36 12.08 -0.07 -0.46
CA LEU A 36 10.63 -0.15 -0.40
C LEU A 36 9.99 0.44 -1.64
N ILE A 37 8.97 -0.22 -2.18
CA ILE A 37 7.96 0.43 -3.02
C ILE A 37 6.69 0.58 -2.19
N ILE A 38 6.19 1.82 -2.06
CA ILE A 38 4.98 2.11 -1.30
C ILE A 38 3.91 2.72 -2.22
N ASP A 39 2.76 2.08 -2.23
CA ASP A 39 1.59 2.44 -3.03
C ASP A 39 0.81 3.65 -2.50
N SER A 40 -0.23 4.09 -3.21
CA SER A 40 -0.95 5.36 -3.02
C SER A 40 -2.26 5.27 -2.23
N GLY A 41 -2.44 4.29 -1.35
CA GLY A 41 -3.65 4.09 -0.55
C GLY A 41 -3.66 4.84 0.79
N SER A 42 -4.83 4.90 1.43
CA SER A 42 -4.95 5.48 2.78
C SER A 42 -4.17 4.70 3.84
N THR A 43 -4.18 3.37 3.76
CA THR A 43 -3.42 2.50 4.68
C THR A 43 -1.91 2.66 4.48
N THR A 44 -1.45 2.85 3.24
CA THR A 44 -0.03 3.09 2.95
C THR A 44 0.41 4.51 3.34
N GLU A 45 -0.50 5.48 3.36
CA GLU A 45 -0.23 6.80 3.95
C GLU A 45 0.11 6.69 5.43
N TYR A 46 -0.69 5.94 6.19
CA TYR A 46 -0.41 5.68 7.60
C TYR A 46 0.88 4.87 7.81
N LEU A 47 1.23 3.96 6.88
CA LEU A 47 2.55 3.33 6.89
C LEU A 47 3.67 4.37 6.72
N ALA A 48 3.56 5.28 5.75
CA ALA A 48 4.54 6.33 5.52
C ALA A 48 4.73 7.24 6.74
N GLU A 49 3.66 7.50 7.49
CA GLU A 49 3.71 8.25 8.76
C GLU A 49 4.43 7.51 9.89
N ASN A 50 4.47 6.18 9.83
CA ASN A 50 5.04 5.32 10.87
C ASN A 50 6.35 4.64 10.44
N LEU A 51 6.97 5.08 9.34
CA LEU A 51 8.27 4.58 8.93
C LEU A 51 9.30 4.75 10.06
N PRO A 52 10.13 3.72 10.32
CA PRO A 52 11.04 3.75 11.45
C PRO A 52 12.16 4.77 11.24
N GLN A 53 12.25 5.74 12.16
CA GLN A 53 13.19 6.87 12.07
C GLN A 53 14.66 6.47 12.28
N ASN A 54 14.89 5.31 12.89
CA ASN A 54 16.22 4.80 13.22
C ASN A 54 16.79 3.83 12.16
N ARG A 55 16.07 3.59 11.06
CA ARG A 55 16.51 2.74 9.95
C ARG A 55 16.98 3.59 8.78
N SER A 56 17.98 3.13 8.05
CA SER A 56 18.26 3.72 6.74
C SER A 56 17.51 2.95 5.66
N LEU A 57 16.72 3.66 4.86
CA LEU A 57 15.81 3.08 3.88
C LEU A 57 15.98 3.77 2.53
N THR A 58 15.65 3.06 1.46
CA THR A 58 15.33 3.69 0.18
C THR A 58 13.84 3.48 -0.09
N VAL A 59 13.09 4.54 -0.33
CA VAL A 59 11.64 4.47 -0.54
C VAL A 59 11.29 5.04 -1.91
N MET A 60 10.78 4.17 -2.77
CA MET A 60 10.13 4.54 -4.01
C MET A 60 8.65 4.78 -3.77
N GLY A 61 8.21 6.01 -4.04
CA GLY A 61 6.81 6.41 -3.97
C GLY A 61 6.35 7.03 -5.29
N PHE A 62 5.11 6.73 -5.67
CA PHE A 62 4.46 7.30 -6.84
C PHE A 62 3.21 8.11 -6.45
N SER A 63 3.13 8.58 -5.21
CA SER A 63 2.06 9.47 -4.75
C SER A 63 2.56 10.56 -3.81
N LEU A 64 1.86 11.70 -3.85
CA LEU A 64 2.25 12.93 -3.18
C LEU A 64 2.31 12.78 -1.65
N ASN A 65 1.39 12.00 -1.07
CA ASN A 65 1.37 11.72 0.37
C ASN A 65 2.61 10.95 0.83
N ILE A 66 3.03 9.91 0.08
CA ILE A 66 4.24 9.14 0.40
C ILE A 66 5.48 10.03 0.26
N ILE A 67 5.60 10.72 -0.88
CA ILE A 67 6.72 11.64 -1.18
C ILE A 67 6.86 12.70 -0.10
N GLY A 68 5.74 13.34 0.29
CA GLY A 68 5.74 14.43 1.26
C GLY A 68 6.16 14.00 2.67
N ARG A 69 6.01 12.71 3.00
CA ARG A 69 6.50 12.12 4.26
C ARG A 69 7.98 11.77 4.17
N THR A 70 8.37 10.99 3.17
CA THR A 70 9.74 10.46 3.06
C THR A 70 10.78 11.54 2.79
N ALA A 71 10.41 12.61 2.07
CA ALA A 71 11.31 13.73 1.77
C ALA A 71 11.79 14.51 3.01
N LYS A 72 11.17 14.29 4.17
CA LYS A 72 11.51 14.96 5.45
C LYS A 72 12.34 14.07 6.37
N MET A 73 12.59 12.82 6.00
CA MET A 73 13.29 11.85 6.85
C MET A 73 14.79 11.84 6.53
N GLU A 74 15.64 12.06 7.54
CA GLU A 74 17.09 12.21 7.36
C GLU A 74 17.78 10.94 6.84
N ARG A 75 17.24 9.77 7.18
CA ARG A 75 17.82 8.45 6.85
C ARG A 75 17.11 7.75 5.70
N VAL A 76 16.23 8.45 4.98
CA VAL A 76 15.47 7.87 3.88
C VAL A 76 15.86 8.53 2.56
N GLU A 77 16.38 7.73 1.63
CA GLU A 77 16.53 8.14 0.25
C GLU A 77 15.18 7.98 -0.46
N SER A 78 14.64 9.05 -1.04
CA SER A 78 13.35 9.03 -1.74
C SER A 78 13.53 8.94 -3.24
N VAL A 79 12.92 7.93 -3.87
CA VAL A 79 12.85 7.76 -5.33
C VAL A 79 11.43 8.06 -5.80
N ILE A 80 11.29 8.89 -6.82
CA ILE A 80 9.99 9.44 -7.24
C ILE A 80 9.81 9.24 -8.74
N THR A 81 8.67 8.69 -9.14
CA THR A 81 8.36 8.39 -10.55
C THR A 81 7.88 9.61 -11.35
N GLY A 82 7.21 10.57 -10.69
CA GLY A 82 6.69 11.79 -11.30
C GLY A 82 5.69 11.55 -12.45
N GLY A 83 5.22 12.63 -13.09
CA GLY A 83 4.30 12.54 -14.24
C GLY A 83 2.99 13.31 -14.07
N LEU A 84 1.94 12.81 -14.71
CA LEU A 84 0.58 13.33 -14.59
C LEU A 84 0.03 13.06 -13.19
N PHE A 85 -0.43 14.11 -12.52
CA PHE A 85 -0.95 14.01 -11.15
C PHE A 85 -2.47 13.80 -11.13
N HIS A 86 -2.89 12.69 -10.54
CA HIS A 86 -4.29 12.33 -10.34
C HIS A 86 -4.75 12.72 -8.93
N GLN A 87 -5.51 13.82 -8.83
CA GLN A 87 -5.91 14.40 -7.55
C GLN A 87 -6.70 13.44 -6.64
N ASN A 88 -7.52 12.55 -7.23
CA ASN A 88 -8.40 11.67 -6.47
C ASN A 88 -7.65 10.58 -5.67
N THR A 89 -6.45 10.21 -6.11
CA THR A 89 -5.60 9.17 -5.51
C THR A 89 -4.25 9.73 -5.05
N LEU A 90 -4.01 11.03 -5.30
CA LEU A 90 -2.73 11.71 -5.10
C LEU A 90 -1.57 11.04 -5.85
N MET A 91 -1.85 10.28 -6.89
CA MET A 91 -0.90 9.45 -7.60
C MET A 91 -0.30 10.17 -8.81
N PHE A 92 0.96 9.87 -9.12
CA PHE A 92 1.62 10.25 -10.37
C PHE A 92 1.64 9.08 -11.34
N GLU A 93 1.28 9.34 -12.59
CA GLU A 93 1.30 8.38 -13.69
C GLU A 93 2.15 8.92 -14.84
N SER A 94 3.12 8.13 -15.30
CA SER A 94 3.87 8.40 -16.53
C SER A 94 4.51 7.13 -17.06
N ARG A 95 4.85 7.13 -18.36
CA ARG A 95 5.59 6.03 -18.99
C ARG A 95 6.99 5.89 -18.41
N GLU A 96 7.65 7.02 -18.17
CA GLU A 96 9.00 7.08 -17.60
C GLU A 96 9.00 6.59 -16.15
N GLY A 97 7.97 6.96 -15.38
CA GLY A 97 7.73 6.48 -14.04
C GLY A 97 7.49 4.98 -13.97
N LEU A 98 6.64 4.45 -14.85
CA LEU A 98 6.40 3.02 -14.96
C LEU A 98 7.69 2.25 -15.33
N ALA A 99 8.43 2.75 -16.31
CA ALA A 99 9.71 2.16 -16.71
C ALA A 99 10.80 2.25 -15.62
N LEU A 100 10.71 3.24 -14.72
CA LEU A 100 11.56 3.32 -13.53
C LEU A 100 11.20 2.24 -12.52
N ILE A 101 9.92 2.00 -12.25
CA ILE A 101 9.47 0.94 -11.35
C ILE A 101 9.91 -0.44 -11.87
N GLN A 102 9.68 -0.73 -13.15
CA GLN A 102 9.98 -2.03 -13.76
C GLN A 102 11.46 -2.45 -13.69
N ARG A 103 12.38 -1.47 -13.69
CA ARG A 103 13.84 -1.72 -13.54
C ARG A 103 14.31 -1.68 -12.10
N TYR A 104 13.45 -1.31 -11.17
CA TYR A 104 13.75 -1.24 -9.75
C TYR A 104 13.74 -2.63 -9.13
N ARG A 105 14.49 -2.85 -8.05
CA ARG A 105 14.48 -4.12 -7.32
C ARG A 105 14.32 -3.83 -5.85
N ALA A 106 13.06 -3.88 -5.41
CA ALA A 106 12.70 -3.61 -4.03
C ALA A 106 12.85 -4.88 -3.18
N THR A 107 13.30 -4.73 -1.94
CA THR A 107 13.25 -5.82 -0.97
C THR A 107 11.79 -6.09 -0.57
N LYS A 108 10.97 -5.04 -0.47
CA LYS A 108 9.55 -5.15 -0.09
C LYS A 108 8.68 -4.16 -0.87
N ALA A 109 7.47 -4.58 -1.24
CA ALA A 109 6.40 -3.70 -1.69
C ALA A 109 5.22 -3.73 -0.72
N PHE A 110 4.70 -2.56 -0.39
CA PHE A 110 3.47 -2.39 0.37
C PHE A 110 2.38 -1.85 -0.58
N ILE A 111 1.44 -2.73 -0.91
CA ILE A 111 0.39 -2.49 -1.91
C ILE A 111 -0.96 -2.39 -1.21
N SER A 112 -1.78 -1.44 -1.63
CA SER A 112 -3.16 -1.27 -1.17
C SER A 112 -4.16 -1.80 -2.19
N ALA A 113 -5.34 -2.21 -1.71
CA ALA A 113 -6.45 -2.64 -2.54
C ALA A 113 -7.71 -1.83 -2.29
N ALA A 114 -8.54 -1.70 -3.34
CA ALA A 114 -9.90 -1.17 -3.21
C ALA A 114 -10.97 -2.27 -3.13
N GLY A 115 -10.60 -3.50 -3.46
CA GLY A 115 -11.40 -4.71 -3.31
C GLY A 115 -10.55 -5.98 -3.47
N VAL A 116 -10.88 -7.01 -2.72
CA VAL A 116 -10.25 -8.35 -2.75
C VAL A 116 -11.35 -9.38 -2.96
N SER A 117 -11.25 -10.12 -4.07
CA SER A 117 -12.10 -11.27 -4.36
C SER A 117 -11.21 -12.51 -4.49
N LEU A 118 -11.60 -13.62 -3.86
CA LEU A 118 -10.87 -14.88 -4.01
C LEU A 118 -11.04 -15.49 -5.41
N ASP A 119 -12.11 -15.13 -6.12
CA ASP A 119 -12.40 -15.65 -7.46
C ASP A 119 -11.96 -14.70 -8.59
N LEU A 120 -11.85 -13.40 -8.30
CA LEU A 120 -11.57 -12.34 -9.30
C LEU A 120 -10.34 -11.50 -8.96
N GLY A 121 -9.54 -11.93 -7.98
CA GLY A 121 -8.30 -11.29 -7.57
C GLY A 121 -8.46 -9.94 -6.87
N VAL A 122 -7.34 -9.23 -6.83
CA VAL A 122 -7.17 -7.95 -6.16
C VAL A 122 -7.41 -6.81 -7.15
N THR A 123 -8.25 -5.85 -6.74
CA THR A 123 -8.77 -4.80 -7.62
C THR A 123 -8.57 -3.39 -7.07
N CYS A 124 -8.33 -2.44 -7.97
CA CYS A 124 -8.29 -1.00 -7.73
C CYS A 124 -9.44 -0.29 -8.48
N ARG A 125 -9.61 1.01 -8.25
CA ARG A 125 -10.76 1.76 -8.79
C ARG A 125 -10.48 2.33 -10.18
N ASN A 126 -9.25 2.75 -10.44
CA ASN A 126 -8.94 3.52 -11.64
C ASN A 126 -7.88 2.83 -12.50
N ALA A 127 -8.08 2.84 -13.83
CA ALA A 127 -7.21 2.15 -14.78
C ALA A 127 -5.75 2.60 -14.71
N TYR A 128 -5.51 3.89 -14.41
CA TYR A 128 -4.17 4.45 -14.29
C TYR A 128 -3.36 3.88 -13.10
N GLU A 129 -4.02 3.29 -12.11
CA GLU A 129 -3.34 2.66 -10.97
C GLU A 129 -2.75 1.30 -11.36
N ARG A 130 -3.43 0.60 -12.29
CA ARG A 130 -3.24 -0.83 -12.56
C ARG A 130 -1.80 -1.17 -12.95
N GLU A 131 -1.27 -0.54 -13.99
CA GLU A 131 0.06 -0.87 -14.52
C GLU A 131 1.16 -0.56 -13.50
N THR A 132 0.98 0.52 -12.73
CA THR A 132 1.93 0.92 -11.69
C THR A 132 1.96 -0.09 -10.54
N LYS A 133 0.79 -0.55 -10.08
CA LYS A 133 0.69 -1.58 -9.04
C LYS A 133 1.26 -2.92 -9.51
N MET A 134 0.96 -3.34 -10.73
CA MET A 134 1.54 -4.55 -11.34
C MET A 134 3.06 -4.48 -11.35
N ALA A 135 3.62 -3.38 -11.86
CA ALA A 135 5.07 -3.19 -11.91
C ALA A 135 5.70 -3.18 -10.51
N ALA A 136 5.03 -2.59 -9.51
CA ALA A 136 5.51 -2.59 -8.13
C ALA A 136 5.57 -4.00 -7.54
N ILE A 137 4.58 -4.84 -7.82
CA ILE A 137 4.52 -6.25 -7.40
C ILE A 137 5.64 -7.05 -8.07
N GLU A 138 5.75 -6.95 -9.40
CA GLU A 138 6.74 -7.69 -10.20
C GLU A 138 8.19 -7.30 -9.87
N SER A 139 8.40 -6.07 -9.38
CA SER A 139 9.72 -5.51 -9.08
C SER A 139 10.17 -5.73 -7.63
N SER A 140 9.44 -6.54 -6.85
CA SER A 140 9.64 -6.67 -5.41
C SER A 140 9.84 -8.12 -4.95
N ALA A 141 10.82 -8.33 -4.07
CA ALA A 141 11.12 -9.65 -3.54
C ALA A 141 10.03 -10.17 -2.60
N ARG A 142 9.54 -9.33 -1.68
CA ARG A 142 8.39 -9.60 -0.81
C ARG A 142 7.24 -8.63 -1.09
N ARG A 143 6.02 -9.14 -1.24
CA ARG A 143 4.82 -8.40 -1.64
C ARG A 143 3.80 -8.46 -0.51
N ILE A 144 3.52 -7.31 0.09
CA ILE A 144 2.69 -7.17 1.29
C ILE A 144 1.43 -6.39 0.90
N LEU A 145 0.28 -7.04 1.01
CA LEU A 145 -1.03 -6.43 0.77
C LEU A 145 -1.55 -5.82 2.06
N LEU A 146 -1.94 -4.55 2.00
CA LEU A 146 -2.62 -3.84 3.08
C LEU A 146 -4.10 -3.67 2.71
N ALA A 147 -4.97 -4.43 3.38
CA ALA A 147 -6.41 -4.43 3.11
C ALA A 147 -7.19 -4.71 4.39
N ASP A 148 -8.02 -3.77 4.83
CA ASP A 148 -8.99 -4.01 5.89
C ASP A 148 -10.07 -5.02 5.44
N SER A 149 -10.73 -5.65 6.41
CA SER A 149 -11.74 -6.69 6.21
C SER A 149 -12.90 -6.20 5.34
N SER A 150 -13.23 -4.90 5.36
CA SER A 150 -14.26 -4.31 4.50
C SER A 150 -13.92 -4.32 3.00
N LYS A 151 -12.67 -4.62 2.62
CA LYS A 151 -12.27 -4.81 1.21
C LYS A 151 -12.48 -6.24 0.71
N PHE A 152 -12.68 -7.23 1.58
CA PHE A 152 -12.86 -8.62 1.16
C PHE A 152 -14.30 -8.89 0.70
N GLY A 153 -14.45 -9.68 -0.37
CA GLY A 153 -15.73 -9.89 -1.06
C GLY A 153 -16.17 -8.69 -1.91
N VAL A 154 -15.30 -7.67 -2.04
CA VAL A 154 -15.56 -6.45 -2.78
C VAL A 154 -14.78 -6.47 -4.09
N ILE A 155 -15.46 -6.13 -5.19
CA ILE A 155 -14.84 -6.06 -6.52
C ILE A 155 -14.87 -4.60 -7.00
N ARG A 156 -13.80 -4.20 -7.68
CA ARG A 156 -13.70 -2.94 -8.41
C ARG A 156 -13.32 -3.20 -9.87
N SER A 157 -13.39 -2.16 -10.69
CA SER A 157 -13.29 -2.26 -12.14
C SER A 157 -11.94 -2.74 -12.66
N GLU A 158 -10.86 -2.54 -11.91
CA GLU A 158 -9.51 -2.78 -12.40
C GLU A 158 -8.81 -3.87 -11.61
N TYR A 159 -8.75 -5.07 -12.19
CA TYR A 159 -7.92 -6.16 -11.71
C TYR A 159 -6.44 -5.84 -11.94
N PHE A 160 -5.59 -6.10 -10.93
CA PHE A 160 -4.15 -5.90 -11.06
C PHE A 160 -3.28 -7.05 -10.52
N ALA A 161 -3.83 -7.97 -9.73
CA ALA A 161 -3.06 -9.12 -9.24
C ALA A 161 -3.97 -10.24 -8.72
N ASP A 162 -3.53 -11.48 -8.86
CA ASP A 162 -4.08 -12.62 -8.12
C ASP A 162 -3.64 -12.55 -6.65
N ILE A 163 -4.42 -13.14 -5.74
CA ILE A 163 -4.15 -13.02 -4.30
C ILE A 163 -2.86 -13.78 -3.92
N GLU A 164 -2.56 -14.86 -4.64
CA GLU A 164 -1.37 -15.70 -4.50
C GLU A 164 -0.07 -15.01 -4.90
N GLN A 165 -0.16 -13.84 -5.54
CA GLN A 165 1.01 -13.02 -5.81
C GLN A 165 1.51 -12.31 -4.55
N PHE A 166 0.75 -12.29 -3.45
CA PHE A 166 1.16 -11.67 -2.19
C PHE A 166 1.71 -12.69 -1.21
N ASP A 167 2.82 -12.34 -0.55
CA ASP A 167 3.42 -13.21 0.47
C ASP A 167 2.80 -12.99 1.85
N MET A 168 2.25 -11.79 2.07
CA MET A 168 1.65 -11.38 3.33
C MET A 168 0.45 -10.47 3.09
N ILE A 169 -0.57 -10.63 3.93
CA ILE A 169 -1.73 -9.76 4.02
C ILE A 169 -1.82 -9.21 5.44
N ILE A 170 -1.88 -7.89 5.56
CA ILE A 170 -2.15 -7.19 6.82
C ILE A 170 -3.60 -6.71 6.79
N THR A 171 -4.40 -7.19 7.74
CA THR A 171 -5.85 -6.95 7.83
C THR A 171 -6.30 -6.85 9.28
N ASP A 172 -7.50 -6.34 9.55
CA ASP A 172 -8.08 -6.31 10.90
C ASP A 172 -8.80 -7.63 11.24
N ALA A 173 -9.18 -7.78 12.51
CA ALA A 173 -9.85 -8.97 13.04
C ALA A 173 -11.28 -9.21 12.50
N GLY A 174 -11.79 -8.36 11.61
CA GLY A 174 -13.10 -8.52 10.98
C GLY A 174 -13.15 -9.49 9.80
N LEU A 175 -12.04 -10.15 9.45
CA LEU A 175 -12.00 -11.09 8.34
C LEU A 175 -12.83 -12.36 8.63
N ASP A 176 -13.67 -12.77 7.69
CA ASP A 176 -14.46 -14.00 7.78
C ASP A 176 -13.54 -15.24 7.88
N GLU A 177 -13.84 -16.16 8.80
CA GLU A 177 -13.05 -17.38 9.05
C GLU A 177 -12.85 -18.22 7.78
N ALA A 178 -13.84 -18.28 6.89
CA ALA A 178 -13.74 -19.02 5.64
C ALA A 178 -12.80 -18.33 4.64
N VAL A 179 -12.73 -16.99 4.67
CA VAL A 179 -11.75 -16.24 3.87
C VAL A 179 -10.35 -16.44 4.45
N TYR A 180 -10.20 -16.36 5.77
CA TYR A 180 -8.93 -16.62 6.46
C TYR A 180 -8.37 -18.01 6.10
N ALA A 181 -9.18 -19.05 6.23
CA ALA A 181 -8.79 -20.43 5.92
C ALA A 181 -8.30 -20.58 4.47
N LYS A 182 -8.98 -19.94 3.51
CA LYS A 182 -8.56 -19.96 2.11
C LYS A 182 -7.22 -19.25 1.90
N LEU A 183 -7.00 -18.10 2.55
CA LEU A 183 -5.71 -17.40 2.45
C LEU A 183 -4.55 -18.27 2.99
N GLU A 184 -4.79 -19.01 4.07
CA GLU A 184 -3.81 -19.97 4.60
C GLU A 184 -3.54 -21.14 3.63
N GLU A 185 -4.57 -21.66 2.95
CA GLU A 185 -4.41 -22.69 1.91
C GLU A 185 -3.48 -22.22 0.76
N HIS A 186 -3.51 -20.93 0.44
CA HIS A 186 -2.62 -20.31 -0.54
C HIS A 186 -1.20 -20.01 0.00
N CYS A 187 -0.87 -20.44 1.22
CA CYS A 187 0.41 -20.19 1.90
C CYS A 187 0.71 -18.69 2.11
N ILE A 188 -0.32 -17.86 2.24
CA ILE A 188 -0.18 -16.42 2.46
C ILE A 188 -0.14 -16.15 3.97
N GLU A 189 0.85 -15.39 4.43
CA GLU A 189 0.94 -14.99 5.84
C GLU A 189 -0.13 -13.94 6.16
N VAL A 190 -1.08 -14.26 7.03
CA VAL A 190 -2.12 -13.31 7.46
C VAL A 190 -1.75 -12.71 8.83
N VAL A 191 -1.60 -11.39 8.87
CA VAL A 191 -1.27 -10.63 10.07
C VAL A 191 -2.45 -9.76 10.47
N LEU A 192 -2.94 -9.96 11.70
CA LEU A 192 -4.01 -9.17 12.27
C LEU A 192 -3.49 -7.88 12.94
N VAL A 193 -4.31 -6.83 12.90
CA VAL A 193 -4.09 -5.53 13.57
C VAL A 193 -5.08 -5.21 14.67
#